data_AF-A0A953D0U2-F1
#
_entry.id   AF-A0A953D0U2-F1
#
_cell.length_a   1.000
_cell.length_b   1.000
_cell.length_c   1.000
_cell.angle_alpha   90.00
_cell.angle_beta   90.00
_cell.angle_gamma   90.00
#
_symmetry.space_group_name_H-M   'P 1'
#
loop_
_entity.id
_entity.type
_entity.pdbx_description
1 polymer ?
#
loop_
_entity_poly.entity_id
_entity_poly.type
_entity_poly.pdbx_seq_one_letter_code
_entity_poly.pdbx_strand_id
1 'polypeptide(L)'
;MTTRKDINLEEAAKLIDALERDLAQVRSGHADVQRLRDEVETLRNVLNSPVKRHHWVGDSLQDIRGLLDETVDEAIYEGTTISRYAAEIGRILGL
;
A
#
# COMPACT_ATOMS: atom_id res chain seq x y z
N MET A 1 22.93 13.88 7.67
CA MET A 1 22.56 13.02 6.54
C MET A 1 21.77 11.86 7.11
N THR A 2 20.44 11.93 7.11
CA THR A 2 19.59 10.82 7.53
C THR A 2 19.69 9.73 6.48
N THR A 3 20.39 8.65 6.80
CA THR A 3 20.46 7.43 6.00
C THR A 3 19.03 6.95 5.78
N ARG A 4 18.50 7.08 4.56
CA ARG A 4 17.20 6.51 4.19
C ARG A 4 17.36 5.01 4.46
N LYS A 5 16.71 4.48 5.50
CA LYS A 5 16.77 3.04 5.79
C LYS A 5 16.32 2.32 4.53
N ASP A 6 17.13 1.37 4.06
CA ASP A 6 16.74 0.55 2.92
C ASP A 6 15.40 -0.11 3.27
N ILE A 7 14.38 0.18 2.47
CA ILE A 7 13.03 -0.33 2.68
C ILE A 7 13.08 -1.86 2.66
N ASN A 8 12.44 -2.51 3.64
CA ASN A 8 12.35 -3.95 3.66
C ASN A 8 11.35 -4.41 2.58
N LEU A 9 11.88 -4.89 1.46
CA LEU A 9 11.09 -5.33 0.31
C LEU A 9 10.24 -6.57 0.59
N GLU A 10 10.68 -7.44 1.49
CA GLU A 10 9.91 -8.64 1.86
C GLU A 10 8.67 -8.28 2.68
N GLU A 11 8.81 -7.33 3.62
CA GLU A 11 7.68 -6.83 4.40
C GLU A 11 6.71 -6.05 3.53
N ALA A 12 7.22 -5.27 2.57
CA ALA A 12 6.39 -4.60 1.56
C ALA A 12 5.60 -5.62 0.72
N ALA A 13 6.23 -6.71 0.27
CA ALA A 13 5.56 -7.76 -0.49
C ALA A 13 4.45 -8.46 0.30
N LYS A 14 4.71 -8.83 1.56
CA LYS A 14 3.70 -9.46 2.43
C LYS A 14 2.51 -8.53 2.66
N LEU A 15 2.77 -7.24 2.89
CA LEU A 15 1.74 -6.23 3.09
C LEU A 15 0.85 -6.11 1.85
N ILE A 16 1.46 -6.05 0.67
CA ILE A 16 0.76 -5.89 -0.60
C ILE A 16 -0.08 -7.13 -0.94
N ASP A 17 0.45 -8.33 -0.72
CA ASP A 17 -0.31 -9.57 -0.90
C ASP A 17 -1.55 -9.63 0.03
N ALA A 18 -1.42 -9.16 1.27
CA ALA A 18 -2.53 -9.11 2.22
C ALA A 18 -3.58 -8.07 1.81
N LEU A 19 -3.13 -6.86 1.45
CA LEU A 19 -3.99 -5.77 1.02
C LEU A 19 -4.76 -6.12 -0.26
N GLU A 20 -4.11 -6.75 -1.24
CA GLU A 20 -4.76 -7.23 -2.48
C GLU A 20 -5.90 -8.22 -2.17
N ARG A 21 -5.65 -9.20 -1.28
CA ARG A 21 -6.66 -10.19 -0.88
C ARG A 21 -7.87 -9.54 -0.22
N ASP A 22 -7.64 -8.61 0.71
CA ASP A 22 -8.73 -7.94 1.40
C ASP A 22 -9.49 -7.01 0.45
N LEU A 23 -8.79 -6.29 -0.44
CA LEU A 23 -9.42 -5.47 -1.49
C LEU A 23 -10.26 -6.31 -2.45
N ALA A 24 -9.88 -7.54 -2.76
CA ALA A 24 -10.66 -8.44 -3.62
C ALA A 24 -12.02 -8.83 -3.00
N GLN A 25 -12.15 -8.81 -1.67
CA GLN A 25 -13.42 -9.10 -0.99
C GLN A 25 -14.40 -7.92 -1.02
N VAL A 26 -13.91 -6.70 -1.27
CA VAL A 26 -14.74 -5.50 -1.23
C VAL A 26 -15.60 -5.37 -2.48
N ARG A 27 -16.90 -5.63 -2.31
CA ARG A 27 -17.94 -5.42 -3.33
C ARG A 27 -18.28 -3.93 -3.47
N SER A 28 -17.35 -3.13 -3.97
CA SER A 28 -17.58 -1.70 -4.20
C SER A 28 -17.07 -1.30 -5.58
N GLY A 29 -17.97 -0.73 -6.39
CA GLY A 29 -17.71 -0.14 -7.71
C GLY A 29 -17.37 1.36 -7.64
N HIS A 30 -16.79 1.82 -6.53
CA HIS A 30 -16.39 3.21 -6.33
C HIS A 30 -14.99 3.47 -6.90
N ALA A 31 -14.80 4.65 -7.48
CA ALA A 31 -13.58 5.02 -8.20
C ALA A 31 -12.33 4.99 -7.30
N ASP A 32 -12.46 5.35 -6.02
CA ASP A 32 -11.32 5.47 -5.11
C ASP A 32 -10.78 4.10 -4.67
N VAL A 33 -11.67 3.10 -4.50
CA VAL A 33 -11.26 1.71 -4.28
C VAL A 33 -10.59 1.13 -5.53
N GLN A 34 -11.02 1.51 -6.73
CA GLN A 34 -10.34 1.10 -7.97
C GLN A 34 -8.94 1.72 -8.06
N ARG A 35 -8.81 3.01 -7.75
CA ARG A 35 -7.50 3.67 -7.70
C ARG A 35 -6.56 2.99 -6.71
N LEU A 36 -7.05 2.62 -5.53
CA LEU A 36 -6.26 1.87 -4.55
C LEU A 36 -5.84 0.49 -5.07
N ARG A 37 -6.73 -0.23 -5.77
CA ARG A 37 -6.40 -1.51 -6.41
C ARG A 37 -5.32 -1.36 -7.49
N ASP A 38 -5.42 -0.34 -8.33
CA ASP A 38 -4.47 -0.07 -9.40
C ASP A 38 -3.06 0.24 -8.85
N GLU A 39 -2.97 1.00 -7.77
CA GLU A 39 -1.67 1.30 -7.14
C GLU A 39 -1.08 0.06 -6.44
N VAL A 40 -1.93 -0.74 -5.77
CA VAL A 40 -1.51 -2.01 -5.17
C VAL A 40 -0.99 -2.99 -6.23
N GLU A 41 -1.65 -3.10 -7.38
CA GLU A 41 -1.19 -3.89 -8.51
C GLU A 41 0.14 -3.35 -9.08
N THR A 42 0.27 -2.03 -9.20
CA THR A 42 1.49 -1.37 -9.67
C THR A 42 2.67 -1.72 -8.76
N LEU A 43 2.51 -1.57 -7.44
CA LEU A 43 3.56 -1.91 -6.49
C LEU A 43 3.88 -3.40 -6.51
N ARG A 44 2.88 -4.27 -6.64
CA ARG A 44 3.10 -5.72 -6.83
C ARG A 44 3.95 -6.00 -8.06
N ASN A 45 3.71 -5.32 -9.18
CA ASN A 45 4.52 -5.46 -10.40
C ASN A 45 5.95 -4.96 -10.19
N VAL A 46 6.15 -3.85 -9.48
CA VAL A 46 7.47 -3.35 -9.09
C VAL A 46 8.22 -4.36 -8.22
N LEU A 47 7.55 -4.96 -7.23
CA LEU A 47 8.14 -5.97 -6.33
C LEU A 47 8.46 -7.29 -7.03
N ASN A 48 7.77 -7.61 -8.13
CA ASN A 48 8.07 -8.78 -8.97
C ASN A 48 9.07 -8.49 -10.11
N SER A 49 9.45 -7.23 -10.31
CA SER A 49 10.41 -6.84 -11.34
C SER A 49 11.81 -7.41 -11.04
N PRO A 50 12.58 -7.82 -12.08
CA PRO A 50 13.99 -8.19 -11.92
C PRO A 50 14.87 -7.02 -11.46
N VAL A 51 14.40 -5.77 -11.63
CA VAL A 51 15.11 -4.56 -11.18
C VAL A 51 14.29 -3.90 -10.07
N LYS A 52 14.57 -4.30 -8.82
CA LYS A 52 13.91 -3.77 -7.63
C LYS A 52 14.65 -2.52 -7.16
N ARG A 53 13.98 -1.37 -7.19
CA ARG A 53 14.53 -0.12 -6.65
C ARG A 53 13.79 0.24 -5.37
N HIS A 54 14.52 0.32 -4.25
CA HIS A 54 13.94 0.60 -2.94
C HIS A 54 13.22 1.96 -2.90
N HIS A 55 13.69 2.97 -3.64
CA HIS A 55 13.02 4.27 -3.70
C HIS A 55 11.64 4.18 -4.38
N TRP A 56 11.49 3.42 -5.47
CA TRP A 56 10.19 3.22 -6.12
C TRP A 56 9.19 2.52 -5.22
N VAL A 57 9.64 1.52 -4.45
CA VAL A 57 8.80 0.84 -3.46
C VAL A 57 8.36 1.81 -2.36
N GLY A 58 9.25 2.70 -1.92
CA GLY A 58 8.91 3.71 -0.92
C GLY A 58 7.90 4.74 -1.42
N ASP A 59 8.08 5.23 -2.64
CA ASP A 59 7.18 6.22 -3.23
C ASP A 59 5.77 5.60 -3.41
N SER A 60 5.65 4.40 -3.98
CA SER A 60 4.36 3.71 -4.11
C SER A 60 3.72 3.36 -2.76
N LEU A 61 4.49 2.94 -1.75
CA LEU A 61 3.95 2.71 -0.41
C LEU A 61 3.37 4.01 0.18
N GLN A 62 4.03 5.14 -0.04
CA GLN A 62 3.53 6.43 0.42
C GLN A 62 2.24 6.84 -0.29
N ASP A 63 2.13 6.56 -1.60
CA ASP A 63 0.91 6.82 -2.38
C ASP A 63 -0.26 5.93 -1.90
N ILE A 64 -0.02 4.63 -1.69
CA ILE A 64 -1.03 3.70 -1.12
C ILE A 64 -1.50 4.19 0.25
N ARG A 65 -0.59 4.65 1.11
CA ARG A 65 -0.96 5.20 2.42
C ARG A 65 -1.86 6.42 2.28
N GLY A 66 -1.59 7.31 1.33
CA GLY A 66 -2.45 8.48 1.06
C GLY A 66 -3.85 8.06 0.59
N LEU A 67 -3.93 7.11 -0.34
CA LEU A 67 -5.22 6.59 -0.84
C LEU A 67 -6.02 5.86 0.24
N LEU A 68 -5.34 5.16 1.14
CA LEU A 68 -5.96 4.56 2.33
C LEU A 68 -6.57 5.65 3.22
N ASP A 69 -5.82 6.70 3.54
CA ASP A 69 -6.31 7.83 4.35
C ASP A 69 -7.56 8.48 3.69
N GLU A 70 -7.56 8.67 2.37
CA GLU A 70 -8.72 9.17 1.60
C GLU A 70 -9.93 8.22 1.64
N THR A 71 -9.70 6.90 1.53
CA THR A 71 -10.78 5.89 1.53
C THR A 71 -11.46 5.76 2.91
N VAL A 72 -10.74 6.06 4.01
CA VAL A 72 -11.32 6.07 5.38
C VAL A 72 -12.41 7.12 5.49
N ASP A 73 -12.15 8.32 4.96
CA ASP A 73 -13.07 9.45 5.05
C ASP A 73 -14.39 9.20 4.31
N GLU A 74 -14.38 8.28 3.34
CA GLU A 74 -15.55 7.90 2.54
C GLU A 74 -16.33 6.66 3.08
N ALA A 75 -15.85 6.01 4.14
CA ALA A 75 -16.49 4.86 4.80
C ALA A 75 -16.85 3.67 3.88
N ILE A 76 -16.04 3.40 2.85
CA ILE A 76 -16.27 2.35 1.83
C ILE A 76 -15.67 0.99 2.24
N TYR A 77 -14.71 1.01 3.16
CA TYR A 77 -13.97 -0.14 3.66
C TYR A 77 -14.03 -0.15 5.19
N GLU A 78 -13.86 -1.29 5.84
CA GLU A 78 -13.80 -1.34 7.31
C GLU A 78 -12.66 -0.44 7.80
N GLY A 79 -12.99 0.71 8.41
CA GLY A 79 -12.00 1.73 8.79
C GLY A 79 -10.88 1.20 9.71
N THR A 80 -11.16 0.16 10.48
CA THR A 80 -10.18 -0.57 11.30
C THR A 80 -9.11 -1.27 10.44
N THR A 81 -9.53 -1.86 9.31
CA THR A 81 -8.63 -2.55 8.38
C THR A 81 -7.78 -1.56 7.59
N ILE A 82 -8.35 -0.42 7.17
CA ILE A 82 -7.55 0.65 6.55
C ILE A 82 -6.50 1.19 7.52
N SER A 83 -6.91 1.52 8.75
CA SER A 83 -6.01 2.08 9.76
C SER A 83 -4.83 1.15 10.07
N ARG A 84 -5.07 -0.17 10.05
CA ARG A 84 -4.02 -1.19 10.19
C ARG A 84 -3.01 -1.10 9.05
N TYR A 85 -3.46 -1.09 7.79
CA TYR A 85 -2.56 -1.03 6.64
C TYR A 85 -1.77 0.28 6.59
N ALA A 86 -2.42 1.43 6.84
CA ALA A 86 -1.75 2.72 6.88
C ALA A 86 -0.65 2.78 7.95
N ALA A 87 -0.88 2.19 9.13
CA ALA A 87 0.11 2.07 10.19
C ALA A 87 1.26 1.12 9.82
N GLU A 88 0.96 -0.04 9.21
CA GLU A 88 1.98 -0.98 8.75
C GLU A 88 2.90 -0.37 7.68
N ILE A 89 2.32 0.35 6.72
CA ILE A 89 3.08 1.09 5.72
C ILE A 89 3.97 2.14 6.39
N GLY A 90 3.45 2.91 7.36
CA GLY A 90 4.25 3.88 8.13
C GLY A 90 5.48 3.23 8.78
N ARG A 91 5.32 2.04 9.37
CA ARG A 91 6.45 1.28 9.95
C ARG A 91 7.48 0.86 8.90
N ILE A 92 7.04 0.42 7.72
CA ILE A 92 7.93 0.03 6.62
C ILE A 92 8.71 1.24 6.09
N LEU A 93 8.06 2.41 6.01
CA LEU A 93 8.67 3.67 5.61
C LEU A 93 9.57 4.28 6.69
N GLY A 94 9.45 3.83 7.95
CA GLY A 94 10.20 4.34 9.08
C GLY A 94 9.70 5.69 9.59
N LEU A 95 8.39 5.93 9.49
CA LEU A 95 7.67 7.12 9.97
C LEU A 95 7.20 6.97 11.43
#